data_AF-A0A972L2Q4-F1
#
_entry.id   AF-A0A972L2Q4-F1
#
_cell.length_a   1.000
_cell.length_b   1.000
_cell.length_c   1.000
_cell.angle_alpha   90.00
_cell.angle_beta   90.00
_cell.angle_gamma   90.00
#
_symmetry.space_group_name_H-M   'P 1'
#
loop_
_entity.id
_entity.type
_entity.pdbx_description
1 polymer ?
#
loop_
_entity_poly.entity_id
_entity_poly.type
_entity_poly.pdbx_seq_one_letter_code
_entity_poly.pdbx_strand_id
1 'polypeptide(L)' 'MPFSTNITIRGKIAEIIDEEARKNVRIVCDNQNVLVKLDHIDEIGLGDSISIKGIIDFRSLEINGIEIKTHKY' A
#
# COMPACT_ATOMS: atom_id res chain seq x y z
N MET A 1 -12.96 -12.19 -13.49
CA MET A 1 -12.70 -10.81 -13.02
C MET A 1 -11.92 -10.89 -11.72
N PRO A 2 -10.84 -10.12 -11.53
CA PRO A 2 -10.17 -10.04 -10.24
C PRO A 2 -11.16 -9.59 -9.17
N PHE A 3 -11.03 -10.14 -7.95
CA PHE A 3 -11.73 -9.57 -6.80
C PHE A 3 -11.05 -8.25 -6.47
N SER A 4 -11.71 -7.16 -6.84
CA SER A 4 -11.30 -5.80 -6.52
C SER A 4 -12.01 -5.39 -5.24
N THR A 5 -11.29 -4.86 -4.26
CA THR A 5 -11.92 -4.27 -3.06
C THR A 5 -11.37 -2.89 -2.78
N ASN A 6 -12.19 -2.08 -2.12
CA ASN A 6 -11.73 -0.81 -1.58
C ASN A 6 -10.79 -1.06 -0.41
N ILE A 7 -9.60 -0.49 -0.48
CA ILE A 7 -8.62 -0.53 0.60
C ILE A 7 -8.43 0.87 1.17
N THR A 8 -8.24 0.93 2.48
CA THR A 8 -7.74 2.12 3.16
C THR A 8 -6.53 1.72 4.00
N ILE A 9 -5.38 2.30 3.69
CA ILE A 9 -4.13 2.10 4.42
C ILE A 9 -3.87 3.37 5.22
N ARG A 10 -3.70 3.23 6.54
CA ARG A 10 -3.38 4.35 7.43
C ARG A 10 -2.12 4.03 8.19
N GLY A 11 -1.23 5.01 8.30
CA GLY A 11 0.02 4.82 9.01
C GLY A 11 0.86 6.08 9.04
N LYS A 12 2.12 5.91 9.44
CA LYS A 12 3.13 6.98 9.44
C LYS A 12 4.20 6.71 8.40
N ILE A 13 4.68 7.77 7.77
CA ILE A 13 5.81 7.70 6.86
C ILE A 13 7.09 7.46 7.67
N ALA A 14 7.75 6.33 7.42
CA ALA A 14 8.98 5.95 8.11
C ALA A 14 10.23 6.10 7.25
N GLU A 15 10.08 6.06 5.92
CA GLU A 15 11.17 6.26 4.98
C GLU A 15 10.63 6.86 3.69
N ILE A 16 11.41 7.76 3.08
CA ILE A 16 11.15 8.34 1.76
C ILE A 16 12.42 8.13 0.95
N ILE A 17 12.31 7.46 -0.19
CA ILE A 17 13.38 7.27 -1.16
C ILE A 17 12.96 8.04 -2.41
N ASP A 18 13.66 9.15 -2.67
CA ASP A 18 13.45 9.99 -3.83
C ASP A 18 14.16 9.39 -5.06
N GLU A 19 13.38 9.01 -6.07
CA GLU A 19 13.85 8.56 -7.39
C GLU A 19 13.40 9.58 -8.44
N GLU A 20 14.19 10.63 -8.65
CA GLU A 20 13.98 11.71 -9.65
C GLU A 20 12.55 12.32 -9.66
N ALA A 21 11.60 11.65 -10.30
CA ALA A 21 10.19 12.05 -10.47
C ALA A 21 9.20 11.25 -9.61
N ARG A 22 9.68 10.30 -8.80
CA ARG A 22 8.85 9.39 -8.01
C ARG A 22 9.37 9.26 -6.59
N LYS A 23 8.45 9.10 -5.63
CA LYS A 23 8.81 8.83 -4.23
C LYS A 23 8.37 7.42 -3.86
N ASN A 24 9.33 6.58 -3.48
CA ASN A 24 9.00 5.33 -2.80
C ASN A 24 8.89 5.63 -1.32
N VAL A 25 7.74 5.34 -0.73
CA VAL A 25 7.42 5.69 0.65
C VAL A 25 7.16 4.41 1.43
N ARG A 26 7.90 4.21 2.53
CA ARG A 26 7.62 3.15 3.48
C ARG A 26 6.67 3.68 4.55
N ILE A 27 5.52 3.05 4.67
CA ILE A 27 4.48 3.39 5.63
C ILE A 27 4.43 2.31 6.69
N VAL A 28 4.60 2.70 7.94
CA VAL A 28 4.39 1.82 9.10
C VAL A 28 2.91 1.84 9.45
N CYS A 29 2.27 0.69 9.34
CA CYS A 29 0.86 0.46 9.69
C CYS A 29 0.82 -0.55 10.83
N ASP A 30 0.47 -0.10 12.03
CA ASP A 30 0.52 -0.91 13.26
C ASP A 30 1.86 -1.67 13.40
N ASN A 31 1.89 -2.98 13.08
CA ASN A 31 3.08 -3.84 13.15
C ASN A 31 3.59 -4.32 11.77
N GLN A 32 3.10 -3.75 10.67
CA GLN A 32 3.46 -4.13 9.31
C GLN A 32 3.95 -2.91 8.52
N ASN A 33 4.80 -3.18 7.53
CA ASN A 33 5.32 -2.15 6.63
C ASN A 33 4.68 -2.30 5.25
N VAL A 34 4.11 -1.22 4.75
CA VAL A 34 3.63 -1.13 3.37
C VAL A 34 4.58 -0.24 2.58
N LEU A 35 5.15 -0.77 1.51
CA LEU A 35 5.89 0.03 0.54
C LEU A 35 4.94 0.47 -0.56
N VAL A 36 4.82 1.78 -0.77
CA VAL A 36 4.02 2.35 -1.85
C VAL A 36 4.88 3.25 -2.72
N LYS A 37 4.60 3.25 -4.02
CA LYS A 37 5.16 4.21 -4.96
C LYS A 37 4.14 5.32 -5.18
N LEU A 38 4.54 6.55 -4.91
CA LEU A 38 3.72 7.74 -5.05
C LEU A 38 4.33 8.63 -6.13
N ASP A 39 3.54 8.91 -7.15
CA ASP A 39 3.89 9.82 -8.23
C ASP A 39 3.22 11.18 -7.96
N HIS A 40 3.89 12.28 -8.28
CA HIS A 40 3.36 13.65 -8.15
C HIS A 40 2.93 14.07 -6.72
N ILE A 41 3.71 13.69 -5.71
CA ILE A 41 3.49 14.14 -4.32
C ILE A 41 4.73 14.90 -3.82
N ASP A 42 4.58 16.22 -3.71
CA ASP A 42 5.67 17.10 -3.30
C ASP A 42 5.73 17.29 -1.78
N GLU A 43 4.57 17.35 -1.11
CA GLU A 43 4.44 17.71 0.31
C GLU A 43 4.19 16.49 1.22
N ILE A 44 5.21 15.66 1.42
CA ILE A 44 5.21 14.61 2.45
C ILE A 44 6.56 14.56 3.18
N GLY A 45 6.51 14.37 4.49
CA GLY A 45 7.66 14.31 5.39
C GLY A 45 7.71 13.04 6.22
N LEU A 46 8.89 12.76 6.78
CA LEU A 46 9.08 11.68 7.74
C LEU A 46 8.24 11.94 9.00
N GLY A 47 7.53 10.91 9.45
CA GLY A 47 6.64 10.98 10.62
C GLY A 47 5.21 11.46 10.31
N ASP A 48 4.95 11.97 9.11
CA ASP A 48 3.63 12.42 8.70
C ASP A 48 2.62 11.27 8.73
N SER A 49 1.40 11.61 9.12
CA SER A 49 0.27 10.67 9.10
C SER A 49 -0.34 10.66 7.70
N ILE A 50 -0.41 9.48 7.09
CA ILE A 50 -0.91 9.30 5.72
C ILE A 50 -2.10 8.33 5.71
N SER A 51 -3.05 8.60 4.82
CA SER A 51 -4.21 7.75 4.57
C SER A 51 -4.37 7.54 3.07
N ILE A 52 -3.99 6.36 2.57
CA ILE A 52 -4.14 5.97 1.17
C ILE A 52 -5.48 5.27 0.99
N LYS A 53 -6.26 5.70 0.00
CA LYS A 53 -7.53 5.08 -0.39
C LYS A 53 -7.47 4.69 -1.86
N GLY A 54 -7.91 3.49 -2.17
CA GLY A 54 -7.93 3.01 -3.55
C GLY A 54 -8.61 1.68 -3.71
N ILE A 55 -8.49 1.12 -4.91
CA ILE A 55 -8.96 -0.22 -5.25
C ILE A 55 -7.72 -1.09 -5.40
N ILE A 56 -7.72 -2.25 -4.75
CA ILE A 56 -6.65 -3.24 -4.88
C ILE A 56 -7.21 -4.51 -5.51
N ASP A 57 -6.50 -4.99 -6.53
CA ASP A 57 -6.68 -6.32 -7.12
C ASP A 57 -5.68 -7.29 -6.49
N PHE A 58 -6.17 -8.35 -5.86
CA PHE A 58 -5.32 -9.37 -5.24
C PHE A 58 -5.41 -10.70 -5.98
N ARG A 59 -4.26 -11.38 -6.11
CA ARG A 59 -4.11 -12.69 -6.77
C ARG A 59 -4.47 -13.87 -5.86
N SER A 60 -4.23 -13.71 -4.57
CA SER A 60 -4.64 -14.66 -3.55
C SER A 60 -4.88 -13.92 -2.23
N LEU A 61 -5.68 -14.54 -1.37
CA LEU A 61 -6.02 -14.07 -0.03
C LEU A 61 -5.84 -15.24 0.93
N GLU A 62 -5.08 -15.04 2.00
CA GLU A 62 -4.94 -16.05 3.06
C GLU A 62 -5.80 -15.68 4.27
N ILE A 63 -6.66 -16.60 4.72
CA ILE A 63 -7.50 -16.43 5.91
C ILE A 63 -7.29 -17.64 6.80
N ASN A 64 -6.79 -17.43 8.03
CA ASN A 64 -6.53 -18.50 9.01
C ASN A 64 -5.63 -19.64 8.46
N GLY A 65 -4.61 -19.30 7.67
CA GLY A 65 -3.69 -20.27 7.06
C GLY A 65 -4.23 -20.95 5.80
N ILE A 66 -5.42 -20.57 5.31
CA ILE A 66 -6.02 -21.12 4.10
C ILE A 66 -5.83 -20.12 2.96
N GLU A 67 -5.05 -20.50 1.94
CA GLU A 67 -4.87 -19.70 0.71
C GLU A 67 -6.07 -19.86 -0.23
N ILE A 68 -6.71 -18.73 -0.55
CA ILE A 68 -7.79 -18.63 -1.54
C ILE A 68 -7.22 -17.93 -2.78
N LYS A 69 -7.05 -18.67 -3.88
CA LYS A 69 -6.56 -18.14 -5.15
C LYS A 69 -7.69 -17.53 -5.97
N THR A 70 -7.52 -16.30 -6.44
CA THR A 70 -8.46 -15.67 -7.36
C THR A 70 -8.09 -16.12 -8.78
N HIS A 71 -8.83 -17.08 -9.32
CA HIS A 71 -8.57 -17.56 -10.69
C HIS A 71 -9.01 -16.47 -11.69
N LYS A 72 -8.07 -16.03 -12.53
CA LYS A 72 -8.39 -15.36 -13.80
C LYS A 72 -8.98 -16.42 -14.73
N TYR A 73 -10.29 -16.36 -14.97
CA TYR A 73 -10.84 -16.80 -16.26
C TYR A 73 -10.56 -15.70 -17.29
#